data_AF-A0A7K0BS11-F1
#
_entry.id   AF-A0A7K0BS11-F1
#
_cell.length_a   1.000
_cell.length_b   1.000
_cell.length_c   1.000
_cell.angle_alpha   90.00
_cell.angle_beta   90.00
_cell.angle_gamma   90.00
#
_symmetry.space_group_name_H-M   'P 1'
#
loop_
_entity.id
_entity.type
_entity.pdbx_description
1 polymer ?
#
loop_
_entity_poly.entity_id
_entity_poly.type
_entity_poly.pdbx_seq_one_letter_code
_entity_poly.pdbx_strand_id
1 'polypeptide(L)' 'MNDDNKARLAEIDEDLARLRNELTPPPDEPQDYGDAGQDLNARGELQAQIDVLEQERERLLNQGG' A
#
# COMPACT_ATOMS: atom_id res chain seq x y z
N MET A 1 -23.66 -0.50 5.03
CA MET A 1 -22.29 -0.53 5.62
C MET A 1 -22.31 -0.23 7.12
N ASN A 2 -21.76 -1.12 7.97
CA ASN A 2 -21.62 -0.91 9.43
C ASN A 2 -20.55 0.15 9.76
N ASP A 3 -20.64 0.83 10.89
CA ASP A 3 -19.70 1.87 11.31
C ASP A 3 -18.30 1.29 11.59
N ASP A 4 -18.20 0.07 12.10
CA ASP A 4 -16.93 -0.64 12.24
C ASP A 4 -16.24 -0.86 10.88
N ASN A 5 -17.02 -1.19 9.84
CA ASN A 5 -16.48 -1.38 8.48
C ASN A 5 -16.03 -0.04 7.87
N LYS A 6 -16.70 1.07 8.20
CA LYS A 6 -16.27 2.41 7.74
C LYS A 6 -14.98 2.84 8.41
N ALA A 7 -14.84 2.61 9.73
CA ALA A 7 -13.61 2.90 10.47
C ALA A 7 -12.46 2.07 9.88
N ARG A 8 -12.69 0.78 9.64
CA ARG A 8 -11.68 -0.09 9.03
C ARG A 8 -11.31 0.32 7.61
N LEU A 9 -12.26 0.77 6.80
CA LEU A 9 -11.96 1.32 5.48
C LEU A 9 -11.08 2.57 5.54
N ALA A 10 -11.34 3.46 6.49
CA ALA A 10 -10.54 4.68 6.65
C ALA A 10 -9.09 4.35 7.03
N GLU A 11 -8.87 3.38 7.92
CA GLU A 11 -7.54 2.87 8.26
C GLU A 11 -6.82 2.28 7.03
N ILE A 12 -7.53 1.45 6.25
CA ILE A 12 -6.96 0.83 5.04
C ILE A 12 -6.59 1.91 4.01
N ASP A 13 -7.42 2.93 3.82
CA ASP A 13 -7.15 4.03 2.90
C ASP A 13 -5.91 4.85 3.33
N GLU A 14 -5.73 5.08 4.64
CA GLU A 14 -4.54 5.74 5.19
C GLU A 14 -3.27 4.91 4.97
N ASP A 15 -3.31 3.61 5.28
CA ASP A 15 -2.18 2.71 5.06
C ASP A 15 -1.80 2.60 3.59
N LEU A 16 -2.78 2.51 2.69
CA LEU A 16 -2.55 2.49 1.24
C LEU A 16 -1.88 3.78 0.76
N ALA A 17 -2.30 4.93 1.27
CA ALA A 17 -1.68 6.22 0.91
C ALA A 17 -0.22 6.27 1.36
N ARG A 18 0.08 5.81 2.58
CA ARG A 18 1.45 5.74 3.11
C ARG A 18 2.33 4.80 2.29
N LEU A 19 1.89 3.56 2.04
CA LEU A 19 2.66 2.57 1.30
C LEU A 19 2.93 3.00 -0.16
N ARG A 20 1.97 3.65 -0.82
CA ARG A 20 2.16 4.18 -2.17
C ARG A 20 3.16 5.34 -2.22
N ASN A 21 3.22 6.16 -1.18
CA ASN A 21 4.25 7.19 -1.05
C ASN A 21 5.64 6.55 -0.85
N GLU A 22 5.74 5.48 -0.06
CA GLU A 22 6.99 4.73 0.13
C GLU A 22 7.51 4.08 -1.17
N LEU A 23 6.61 3.66 -2.07
CA LEU A 23 6.97 3.11 -3.39
C LEU A 23 7.46 4.16 -4.41
N THR A 24 7.21 5.44 -4.15
CA THR A 24 7.57 6.55 -5.04
C THR A 24 8.89 7.16 -4.55
N PRO A 25 10.03 6.84 -5.17
CA PRO A 25 11.30 7.40 -4.71
C PRO A 25 11.32 8.93 -4.90
N PRO A 26 11.97 9.69 -3.99
CA PRO A 26 12.20 11.10 -4.21
C PRO A 26 13.03 11.33 -5.49
N PRO A 27 12.75 12.40 -6.26
CA PRO A 27 13.30 12.57 -7.60
C PRO A 27 14.82 12.81 -7.71
N ASP A 28 15.57 12.85 -6.60
CA ASP A 28 16.94 13.38 -6.56
C ASP A 28 18.01 12.46 -5.93
N GLU A 29 17.73 11.18 -5.66
CA GLU A 29 18.76 10.27 -5.12
C GLU A 29 19.50 9.47 -6.21
N PRO A 30 20.84 9.56 -6.31
CA PRO A 30 21.64 8.72 -7.19
C PRO A 30 21.55 7.26 -6.71
N GLN A 31 20.82 6.40 -7.43
CA GLN A 31 20.79 4.95 -7.15
C GLN A 31 22.12 4.29 -7.55
N ASP A 32 22.83 3.70 -6.58
CA ASP A 32 23.92 2.75 -6.85
C ASP A 32 23.33 1.38 -7.26
N TYR A 33 24.00 0.66 -8.16
CA TYR A 33 23.52 -0.61 -8.73
C TYR A 33 23.41 -1.73 -7.67
N GLY A 34 24.14 -1.62 -6.55
CA GLY A 34 23.98 -2.52 -5.40
C GLY A 34 22.68 -2.29 -4.64
N ASP A 35 22.27 -1.03 -4.50
CA ASP A 35 21.02 -0.63 -3.85
C ASP A 35 19.80 -1.01 -4.71
N ALA A 36 19.94 -1.06 -6.04
CA ALA A 36 18.85 -1.40 -6.96
C ALA A 36 18.27 -2.80 -6.72
N GLY A 37 19.08 -3.79 -6.33
CA GLY A 37 18.58 -5.15 -6.04
C GLY A 37 17.80 -5.23 -4.72
N GLN A 38 18.28 -4.53 -3.69
CA GLN A 38 17.60 -4.45 -2.40
C GLN A 38 16.33 -3.59 -2.48
N ASP A 39 16.37 -2.51 -3.27
CA ASP A 39 15.24 -1.67 -3.63
C ASP A 39 14.13 -2.50 -4.31
N LEU A 40 14.47 -3.31 -5.30
CA LEU A 40 13.47 -4.15 -5.99
C LEU A 40 12.78 -5.15 -5.07
N ASN A 41 13.51 -5.81 -4.15
CA ASN A 41 12.89 -6.73 -3.20
C ASN A 41 12.00 -5.99 -2.19
N ALA A 42 12.49 -4.88 -1.62
CA ALA A 42 11.71 -4.06 -0.70
C ALA A 42 10.42 -3.52 -1.38
N ARG A 43 10.51 -3.09 -2.64
CA ARG A 43 9.35 -2.64 -3.42
C ARG A 43 8.38 -3.78 -3.71
N GLY A 44 8.87 -4.99 -3.95
CA GLY A 44 8.03 -6.19 -4.07
C GLY A 44 7.26 -6.49 -2.78
N GLU A 45 7.92 -6.39 -1.62
CA GLU A 45 7.28 -6.58 -0.31
C GLU A 45 6.23 -5.51 -0.01
N LEU A 46 6.49 -4.25 -0.37
CA LEU A 46 5.52 -3.15 -0.25
C LEU A 46 4.33 -3.35 -1.19
N GLN A 47 4.58 -3.77 -2.44
CA GLN A 47 3.51 -4.04 -3.40
C GLN A 47 2.61 -5.19 -2.92
N ALA A 48 3.18 -6.27 -2.40
CA ALA A 48 2.39 -7.38 -1.84
C ALA A 48 1.49 -6.93 -0.67
N GLN A 49 1.97 -6.01 0.17
CA GLN A 49 1.16 -5.44 1.26
C GLN A 49 0.00 -4.58 0.72
N ILE A 50 0.26 -3.76 -0.31
CA ILE A 50 -0.76 -2.97 -1.00
C ILE A 50 -1.84 -3.90 -1.57
N ASP A 51 -1.45 -4.97 -2.28
CA ASP A 51 -2.39 -5.90 -2.91
C ASP A 51 -3.34 -6.55 -1.89
N VAL A 52 -2.84 -6.88 -0.68
CA VAL A 52 -3.66 -7.45 0.40
C VAL A 52 -4.66 -6.42 0.94
N LEU A 53 -4.21 -5.18 1.14
CA LEU A 53 -5.06 -4.09 1.63
C LEU A 53 -6.14 -3.70 0.61
N GLU A 54 -5.80 -3.68 -0.68
CA GLU A 54 -6.76 -3.41 -1.76
C GLU A 54 -7.85 -4.49 -1.85
N GLN A 55 -7.48 -5.77 -1.72
CA GLN A 55 -8.45 -6.87 -1.67
C GLN A 55 -9.40 -6.76 -0.47
N GLU A 56 -8.89 -6.44 0.71
CA GLU A 56 -9.74 -6.27 1.89
C GLU A 56 -10.64 -5.03 1.75
N ARG A 57 -10.13 -3.93 1.19
CA ARG A 57 -10.91 -2.73 0.86
C ARG A 57 -12.08 -3.06 -0.06
N GLU A 58 -11.80 -3.77 -1.15
CA GLU A 58 -12.82 -4.19 -2.12
C GLU A 58 -13.87 -5.09 -1.44
N ARG A 59 -13.42 -6.04 -0.63
CA ARG A 59 -14.30 -6.93 0.14
C ARG A 59 -15.21 -6.16 1.10
N LEU A 60 -14.70 -5.15 1.82
CA LEU A 60 -15.49 -4.33 2.75
C LEU A 60 -16.50 -3.45 2.02
N LEU A 61 -16.14 -2.91 0.85
CA LEU A 61 -17.06 -2.15 0.00
C LEU A 61 -18.19 -3.02 -0.53
N ASN A 62 -17.87 -4.24 -0.98
CA ASN A 62 -18.86 -5.20 -1.50
C ASN A 62 -19.79 -5.77 -0.41
N GLN A 63 -19.37 -5.77 0.86
CA GLN A 63 -20.26 -6.10 1.99
C GLN A 63 -21.14 -4.92 2.44
N GLY A 64 -20.79 -3.71 2.01
CA GLY A 64 -21.40 -2.47 2.47
C GLY A 64 -22.48 -1.89 1.55
N GLY A 65 -22.45 -2.26 0.26
CA GLY A 65 -23.42 -1.90 -0.79
C GLY A 65 -24.56 -2.90 -0.92
#